data_AF-A0A7J0DU40-F1
#
_entry.id   AF-A0A7J0DU40-F1
#
_cell.length_a   1.000
_cell.length_b   1.000
_cell.length_c   1.000
_cell.angle_alpha   90.00
_cell.angle_beta   90.00
_cell.angle_gamma   90.00
#
_symmetry.space_group_name_H-M   'P 1'
#
loop_
_entity.id
_entity.type
_entity.pdbx_description
1 polymer ?
#
loop_
_entity_poly.entity_id
_entity_poly.type
_entity_poly.pdbx_seq_one_letter_code
_entity_poly.pdbx_strand_id
1 'polypeptide(L)'
;MHLLLWMAVHGLEYGFGAHEYPTSGVFEVEPRSCPGFIFRRSVLLGSTEMSCPEFRSFMEHLSGKYHGDTYHLIAKNCNHFTDEVCMRLTGKPIPGWVNRLARIDDGSDSIASSIEAESEDEDLDHHLLTIPNGDVAFLKENR
;
A
#
# COMPACT_ATOMS: atom_id res chain seq x y z
N MET A 1 -5.76 -10.25 -9.33
CA MET A 1 -4.52 -9.47 -9.42
C MET A 1 -4.54 -8.41 -8.32
N HIS A 2 -3.81 -8.60 -7.24
CA HIS A 2 -3.62 -7.55 -6.24
C HIS A 2 -2.53 -6.61 -6.75
N LEU A 3 -2.90 -5.37 -7.04
CA LEU A 3 -1.92 -4.29 -7.13
C LEU A 3 -1.29 -4.15 -5.75
N LEU A 4 0.03 -4.23 -5.68
CA LEU A 4 0.80 -3.87 -4.49
C LEU A 4 1.47 -2.54 -4.80
N LEU A 5 1.31 -1.59 -3.88
CA LEU A 5 1.79 -0.24 -4.05
C LEU A 5 2.98 0.01 -3.11
N TRP A 6 3.97 0.70 -3.65
CA TRP A 6 5.07 1.30 -2.91
C TRP A 6 4.99 2.82 -3.08
N MET A 7 5.41 3.55 -2.05
CA MET A 7 5.57 5.00 -2.12
C MET A 7 7.04 5.34 -2.38
N ALA A 8 7.37 6.04 -3.47
CA ALA A 8 8.71 6.58 -3.65
C ALA A 8 8.83 8.06 -3.28
N VAL A 9 9.74 8.36 -2.36
CA VAL A 9 10.06 9.70 -1.83
C VAL A 9 11.57 9.79 -1.57
N HIS A 10 12.18 10.96 -1.83
CA HIS A 10 13.61 11.23 -1.63
C HIS A 10 14.59 10.14 -2.16
N GLY A 11 14.22 9.45 -3.24
CA GLY A 11 15.07 8.47 -3.91
C GLY A 11 14.96 7.02 -3.41
N LEU A 12 14.08 6.72 -2.45
CA LEU A 12 13.82 5.37 -1.95
C LEU A 12 12.35 4.97 -2.15
N GLU A 13 12.08 3.68 -2.32
CA GLU A 13 10.72 3.11 -2.36
C GLU A 13 10.38 2.45 -1.02
N TYR A 14 9.23 2.82 -0.46
CA TYR A 14 8.73 2.34 0.83
C TYR A 14 7.52 1.43 0.63
N GLY A 15 7.51 0.29 1.31
CA GLY A 15 6.41 -0.68 1.28
C GLY A 15 6.07 -1.19 2.68
N PHE A 16 4.92 -1.86 2.78
CA PHE A 16 4.51 -2.59 3.98
C PHE A 16 4.28 -4.07 3.60
N GLY A 17 4.86 -4.99 4.37
CA GLY A 17 4.80 -6.43 4.12
C GLY A 17 4.48 -7.24 5.38
N ALA A 18 4.07 -8.49 5.17
CA ALA A 18 3.75 -9.44 6.24
C ALA A 18 5.00 -10.11 6.82
N HIS A 19 5.02 -10.34 8.13
CA HIS A 19 5.95 -11.23 8.83
C HIS A 19 5.40 -11.60 10.22
N GLU A 20 5.90 -12.65 10.86
CA GLU A 20 5.33 -13.19 12.11
C GLU A 20 5.60 -12.36 13.38
N TYR A 21 6.52 -11.39 13.32
CA TYR A 21 6.96 -10.64 14.51
C TYR A 21 6.14 -9.37 14.79
N PRO A 22 5.96 -8.96 16.06
CA PRO A 22 5.29 -7.72 16.48
C PRO A 22 6.21 -6.49 16.30
N THR A 23 6.80 -6.36 15.13
CA THR A 23 7.71 -5.28 14.72
C THR A 23 7.21 -4.64 13.43
N SER A 24 7.71 -3.45 13.09
CA SER A 24 7.39 -2.80 11.81
C SER A 24 7.60 -3.74 10.62
N GLY A 25 6.54 -3.97 9.85
CA GLY A 25 6.60 -4.57 8.52
C GLY A 25 6.84 -3.52 7.41
N VAL A 26 7.04 -2.25 7.77
CA VAL A 26 7.46 -1.20 6.82
C VAL A 26 8.93 -1.38 6.51
N PHE A 27 9.26 -1.36 5.22
CA PHE A 27 10.61 -1.51 4.69
C PHE A 27 10.90 -0.47 3.60
N GLU A 28 12.18 -0.22 3.36
CA GLU A 28 12.68 0.59 2.24
C GLU A 28 13.54 -0.25 1.28
N VAL A 29 13.46 0.05 -0.01
CA VAL A 29 14.25 -0.57 -1.08
C VAL A 29 14.73 0.48 -2.07
N GLU A 30 15.77 0.13 -2.85
CA GLU A 30 16.10 0.88 -4.05
C GLU A 30 14.89 0.89 -5.01
N PRO A 31 14.56 2.03 -5.64
CA PRO A 31 13.40 2.11 -6.52
C PRO A 31 13.43 1.07 -7.63
N ARG A 32 12.30 0.37 -7.82
CA ARG A 32 12.08 -0.69 -8.83
C ARG A 32 12.83 -2.01 -8.55
N SER A 33 13.49 -2.14 -7.39
CA SER A 33 14.34 -3.30 -7.06
C SER A 33 13.74 -4.25 -6.00
N CYS A 34 12.45 -4.13 -5.66
CA CYS A 34 11.81 -4.97 -4.65
C CYS A 34 11.81 -6.47 -5.06
N PRO A 35 12.48 -7.38 -4.31
CA PRO A 35 12.56 -8.79 -4.68
C PRO A 35 11.19 -9.47 -4.72
N GLY A 36 11.01 -10.41 -5.65
CA GLY A 36 9.75 -11.14 -5.84
C GLY A 36 8.68 -10.37 -6.63
N PHE A 37 8.90 -9.09 -6.95
CA PHE A 37 7.95 -8.26 -7.68
C PHE A 37 8.54 -7.76 -9.01
N ILE A 38 7.66 -7.64 -10.00
CA ILE A 38 8.01 -7.05 -11.30
C ILE A 38 7.56 -5.59 -11.26
N PHE A 39 8.51 -4.65 -11.32
CA PHE A 39 8.18 -3.23 -11.53
C PHE A 39 7.42 -3.05 -12.85
N ARG A 40 6.32 -2.28 -12.82
CA ARG A 40 5.45 -2.10 -13.98
C ARG A 40 5.45 -0.68 -14.52
N ARG A 41 5.19 0.32 -13.67
CA ARG A 41 5.27 1.76 -14.03
C ARG A 41 5.20 2.66 -12.80
N SER A 42 5.18 3.97 -13.03
CA SER A 42 5.21 5.02 -12.02
C SER A 42 4.18 6.12 -12.29
N VAL A 43 3.55 6.65 -11.24
CA VAL A 43 2.52 7.73 -11.30
C VAL A 43 2.90 8.86 -10.36
N LEU A 44 3.07 10.08 -10.86
CA LEU A 44 3.24 11.24 -9.98
C LEU A 44 1.93 11.54 -9.22
N LEU A 45 1.98 11.46 -7.89
CA LEU A 45 0.87 11.77 -6.98
C LEU A 45 0.84 13.25 -6.57
N GLY A 46 2.02 13.90 -6.53
CA GLY A 46 2.18 15.27 -6.07
C GLY A 46 3.60 15.59 -5.61
N SER A 47 3.72 16.56 -4.73
CA SER A 47 4.96 16.99 -4.09
C SER A 47 4.75 17.14 -2.58
N THR A 48 5.83 17.01 -1.81
CA THR A 48 5.86 17.32 -0.38
C THR A 48 6.83 18.47 -0.11
N GLU A 49 6.60 19.22 0.96
CA GLU A 49 7.53 20.22 1.48
C GLU A 49 8.38 19.69 2.65
N MET A 50 8.15 18.44 3.07
CA MET A 50 9.03 17.76 4.04
C MET A 50 10.42 17.58 3.45
N SER A 51 11.44 17.94 4.22
CA SER A 51 12.82 17.57 3.95
C SER A 51 13.10 16.11 4.28
N CYS A 52 14.17 15.52 3.73
CA CYS A 52 14.51 14.11 3.97
C CYS A 52 14.55 13.70 5.46
N PRO A 53 15.10 14.52 6.40
CA PRO A 53 15.07 14.20 7.84
C PRO A 53 13.66 14.22 8.43
N GLU A 54 12.81 15.17 8.05
CA GLU A 54 11.41 15.25 8.52
C GLU A 54 10.60 14.08 7.98
N PHE A 55 10.78 13.74 6.70
CA PHE A 55 10.17 12.57 6.09
C PHE A 55 10.60 11.27 6.76
N ARG A 56 11.90 11.10 7.07
CA ARG A 56 12.38 9.93 7.83
C ARG A 56 11.72 9.84 9.20
N SER A 57 11.70 10.93 9.97
CA SER A 57 11.03 10.97 11.27
C SER A 57 9.54 10.63 11.15
N PHE A 58 8.85 11.13 10.11
CA PHE A 58 7.46 10.79 9.82
C PHE A 58 7.28 9.28 9.55
N MET A 59 8.15 8.68 8.73
CA MET A 59 8.12 7.26 8.41
C MET A 59 8.41 6.37 9.62
N GLU A 60 9.38 6.74 10.46
CA GLU A 60 9.68 6.07 11.73
C GLU A 60 8.45 6.05 12.64
N HIS A 61 7.76 7.18 12.83
CA HIS A 61 6.53 7.25 13.63
C HIS A 61 5.36 6.48 13.00
N LEU A 62 5.24 6.49 11.66
CA LEU A 62 4.19 5.76 10.96
C LEU A 62 4.40 4.24 11.06
N SER A 63 5.65 3.78 11.01
CA SER A 63 6.03 2.36 11.05
C SER A 63 5.49 1.63 12.29
N GLY A 64 5.39 2.32 13.44
CA GLY A 64 4.80 1.79 14.67
C GLY A 64 3.29 1.48 14.60
N LYS A 65 2.59 1.88 13.55
CA LYS A 65 1.20 1.43 13.27
C LYS A 65 1.12 0.21 12.36
N TYR A 66 2.19 -0.06 11.60
CA TYR A 66 2.22 -1.03 10.50
C TYR A 66 3.17 -2.18 10.86
N HIS A 67 2.83 -2.91 11.92
CA HIS A 67 3.55 -4.13 12.27
C HIS A 67 3.25 -5.25 11.27
N GLY A 68 4.26 -6.05 10.91
CA GLY A 68 4.13 -7.10 9.90
C GLY A 68 3.19 -8.23 10.29
N ASP A 69 3.02 -8.49 11.59
CA ASP A 69 2.06 -9.47 12.13
C ASP A 69 0.60 -8.99 12.03
N THR A 70 0.39 -7.70 11.78
CA THR A 70 -0.93 -7.11 11.50
C THR A 70 -1.25 -6.98 10.02
N TYR A 71 -0.39 -7.48 9.12
CA TYR A 71 -0.65 -7.42 7.69
C TYR A 71 -1.85 -8.31 7.31
N HIS A 72 -2.83 -7.74 6.63
CA HIS A 72 -4.03 -8.43 6.18
C HIS A 72 -4.29 -8.16 4.70
N LEU A 73 -4.41 -9.22 3.89
CA LEU A 73 -4.50 -9.16 2.42
C LEU A 73 -5.57 -8.19 1.90
N ILE A 74 -6.70 -8.06 2.61
CA ILE A 74 -7.80 -7.15 2.28
C ILE A 74 -7.68 -5.85 3.11
N ALA A 75 -8.15 -5.85 4.36
CA ALA A 75 -8.28 -4.66 5.23
C ALA A 75 -6.98 -3.93 5.67
N LYS A 76 -5.78 -4.50 5.55
CA LYS A 76 -4.54 -3.83 6.02
C LYS A 76 -3.30 -4.32 5.26
N ASN A 77 -3.16 -3.85 4.03
CA ASN A 77 -2.05 -4.20 3.14
C ASN A 77 -1.24 -2.95 2.73
N CYS A 78 -0.22 -3.14 1.87
CA CYS A 78 0.61 -2.06 1.33
C CYS A 78 -0.17 -0.92 0.65
N ASN A 79 -1.39 -1.15 0.16
CA ASN A 79 -2.20 -0.12 -0.47
C ASN A 79 -2.80 0.85 0.56
N HIS A 80 -3.14 0.36 1.75
CA HIS A 80 -3.64 1.17 2.87
C HIS A 80 -2.50 2.04 3.42
N PHE A 81 -1.33 1.42 3.63
CA PHE A 81 -0.10 2.11 3.98
C PHE A 81 0.25 3.22 2.97
N THR A 82 0.29 2.88 1.67
CA THR A 82 0.61 3.86 0.62
C THR A 82 -0.43 4.98 0.57
N ASP A 83 -1.72 4.71 0.83
CA ASP A 83 -2.77 5.74 0.82
C ASP A 83 -2.66 6.69 2.03
N GLU A 84 -2.40 6.17 3.24
CA GLU A 84 -2.11 7.01 4.41
C GLU A 84 -0.87 7.88 4.16
N VAL A 85 0.22 7.32 3.60
CA VAL A 85 1.41 8.09 3.24
C VAL A 85 1.09 9.15 2.17
N CYS A 86 0.33 8.81 1.12
CA CYS A 86 -0.08 9.75 0.06
C CYS A 86 -0.86 10.92 0.65
N MET A 87 -1.85 10.62 1.49
CA MET A 87 -2.69 11.60 2.17
C MET A 87 -1.86 12.52 3.07
N ARG A 88 -0.93 11.96 3.86
CA ARG A 88 -0.07 12.72 4.77
C ARG A 88 0.88 13.68 4.05
N LEU A 89 1.41 13.28 2.89
CA LEU A 89 2.41 14.05 2.16
C LEU A 89 1.82 15.08 1.18
N THR A 90 0.61 14.83 0.65
CA THR A 90 0.00 15.66 -0.41
C THR A 90 -1.37 16.24 -0.08
N GLY A 91 -1.99 15.83 1.04
CA GLY A 91 -3.38 16.15 1.36
C GLY A 91 -4.41 15.49 0.43
N LYS A 92 -4.01 14.48 -0.35
CA LYS A 92 -4.86 13.79 -1.34
C LYS A 92 -4.69 12.27 -1.25
N PRO A 93 -5.76 11.49 -1.44
CA PRO A 93 -5.66 10.03 -1.50
C PRO A 93 -5.03 9.59 -2.83
N ILE A 94 -4.62 8.32 -2.92
CA ILE A 94 -4.21 7.71 -4.18
C ILE A 94 -5.41 7.75 -5.15
N PRO A 95 -5.18 8.08 -6.44
CA PRO A 95 -6.23 8.03 -7.44
C PRO A 95 -6.91 6.65 -7.47
N GLY A 96 -8.24 6.60 -7.37
CA GLY A 96 -8.98 5.34 -7.22
C GLY A 96 -8.85 4.36 -8.40
N TRP A 97 -8.33 4.81 -9.53
CA TRP A 97 -7.98 3.95 -10.65
C TRP A 97 -6.64 3.19 -10.46
N VAL A 98 -5.74 3.70 -9.60
CA VAL A 98 -4.51 3.03 -9.13
C VAL A 98 -4.82 2.12 -7.94
N ASN A 99 -5.63 2.59 -6.98
CA ASN A 99 -5.97 1.85 -5.76
C ASN A 99 -7.46 1.47 -5.72
N ARG A 100 -7.89 0.63 -6.66
CA ARG A 100 -9.32 0.22 -6.76
C ARG A 100 -9.76 -0.75 -5.66
N LEU A 101 -8.83 -1.50 -5.06
CA LEU A 101 -9.15 -2.55 -4.09
C LEU A 101 -9.22 -2.04 -2.64
N ALA A 102 -8.37 -1.09 -2.21
CA ALA A 102 -8.46 -0.56 -0.84
C ALA A 102 -9.68 0.36 -0.62
N ARG A 103 -10.37 0.78 -1.68
CA ARG A 103 -11.59 1.60 -1.61
C ARG A 103 -12.87 0.81 -1.33
N ILE A 104 -12.77 -0.51 -1.17
CA ILE A 104 -13.91 -1.38 -0.87
C ILE A 104 -14.19 -1.43 0.65
N ASP A 105 -13.26 -0.97 1.49
CA ASP A 105 -13.33 -1.05 2.97
C ASP A 105 -13.79 0.26 3.66
N ASP A 106 -14.11 1.32 2.91
CA ASP A 106 -14.77 2.52 3.46
C ASP A 106 -16.27 2.47 3.11
N GLY A 107 -17.00 1.68 3.89
CA GLY A 107 -18.45 1.47 3.78
C GLY A 107 -19.28 2.68 4.22
N SER A 108 -19.08 3.82 3.56
CA SER A 108 -19.79 5.08 3.80
C SER A 108 -20.68 5.49 2.60
N ASP A 109 -21.43 4.53 2.03
CA ASP A 109 -22.57 4.82 1.16
C ASP A 109 -23.76 3.92 1.52
N SER A 110 -24.83 4.53 2.01
CA SER A 110 -26.00 3.83 2.55
C SER A 110 -26.90 3.26 1.46
N ILE A 111 -26.87 1.95 1.27
CA ILE A 111 -27.91 1.20 0.55
C ILE A 111 -28.25 -0.09 1.32
N ALA A 112 -29.40 -0.08 1.98
CA ALA A 112 -29.97 -1.27 2.58
C ALA A 112 -30.55 -2.18 1.49
N SER A 113 -30.04 -3.40 1.39
CA SER A 113 -30.70 -4.52 0.71
C SER A 113 -30.24 -5.82 1.35
N SER A 114 -31.12 -6.47 2.09
CA SER A 114 -30.89 -7.80 2.66
C SER A 114 -30.60 -8.84 1.58
N ILE A 115 -29.73 -9.81 1.89
CA ILE A 115 -29.84 -11.24 1.51
C ILE A 115 -28.98 -12.03 2.50
N GLU A 116 -29.37 -13.27 2.75
CA GLU A 116 -28.95 -14.08 3.89
C GLU A 116 -27.62 -14.83 3.67
N ALA A 117 -27.09 -15.41 4.75
CA ALA A 117 -25.80 -16.10 4.76
C ALA A 117 -25.94 -17.59 4.45
N GLU A 118 -24.95 -18.15 3.73
CA GLU A 118 -24.61 -19.57 3.76
C GLU A 118 -23.07 -19.73 3.82
N SER A 119 -22.63 -20.86 4.37
CA SER A 119 -21.25 -21.19 4.75
C SER A 119 -20.73 -22.41 3.99
N GLU A 120 -19.41 -22.58 3.84
CA GLU A 120 -18.67 -23.85 4.08
C GLU A 120 -17.15 -23.67 3.81
N ASP A 121 -16.34 -24.60 4.33
CA ASP A 121 -14.88 -24.48 4.57
C ASP A 121 -13.97 -25.20 3.54
N GLU A 122 -12.68 -24.86 3.58
CA GLU A 122 -11.49 -25.57 2.99
C GLU A 122 -11.47 -25.70 1.43
N ASP A 123 -10.33 -25.77 0.73
CA ASP A 123 -8.97 -26.19 1.12
C ASP A 123 -7.87 -25.49 0.27
N LEU A 124 -6.59 -25.72 0.58
CA LEU A 124 -5.41 -25.03 0.04
C LEU A 124 -4.95 -25.53 -1.34
N ASP A 125 -4.68 -24.62 -2.29
CA ASP A 125 -3.76 -24.92 -3.40
C ASP A 125 -2.98 -23.67 -3.88
N HIS A 126 -1.69 -23.60 -3.52
CA HIS A 126 -0.87 -22.38 -3.65
C HIS A 126 -0.19 -22.22 -5.02
N HIS A 127 -0.93 -22.42 -6.11
CA HIS A 127 -0.42 -22.14 -7.45
C HIS A 127 -0.65 -20.66 -7.84
N LEU A 128 0.23 -19.76 -7.35
CA LEU A 128 0.25 -18.38 -7.82
C LEU A 128 0.82 -18.28 -9.24
N LEU A 129 -0.13 -18.19 -10.17
CA LEU A 129 0.05 -18.03 -11.60
C LEU A 129 0.80 -16.74 -11.99
N THR A 130 1.40 -16.76 -13.17
CA THR A 130 2.13 -15.66 -13.81
C THR A 130 1.20 -14.60 -14.45
N ILE A 131 1.81 -13.65 -15.20
CA ILE A 131 1.20 -12.69 -16.17
C ILE A 131 0.56 -11.37 -15.55
N PRO A 132 0.12 -10.33 -16.32
CA PRO A 132 0.87 -9.04 -16.41
C PRO A 132 0.10 -7.73 -16.04
N ASN A 133 0.69 -6.56 -16.36
CA ASN A 133 0.12 -5.18 -16.51
C ASN A 133 -0.28 -4.31 -15.28
N GLY A 134 0.43 -3.18 -15.08
CA GLY A 134 0.21 -2.11 -14.07
C GLY A 134 0.38 -2.45 -12.57
N ASP A 135 0.71 -1.55 -11.62
CA ASP A 135 0.94 -0.08 -11.61
C ASP A 135 1.54 0.36 -10.23
N VAL A 136 2.40 1.42 -10.13
CA VAL A 136 2.96 1.98 -8.85
C VAL A 136 3.12 3.54 -8.92
N ALA A 137 3.46 4.25 -7.83
CA ALA A 137 3.36 5.72 -7.69
C ALA A 137 4.60 6.45 -7.08
N PHE A 138 4.69 7.78 -7.26
CA PHE A 138 5.85 8.66 -6.99
C PHE A 138 5.44 10.02 -6.40
N LEU A 139 6.31 10.61 -5.58
CA LEU A 139 6.28 12.03 -5.21
C LEU A 139 7.54 12.76 -5.67
N LYS A 140 7.40 14.03 -6.09
CA LYS A 140 8.51 14.87 -6.54
C LYS A 140 8.84 15.95 -5.52
N GLU A 141 10.12 16.12 -5.23
CA GLU A 141 10.64 17.18 -4.37
C GLU A 141 10.69 18.53 -5.12
N ASN A 142 10.27 19.62 -4.46
CA ASN A 142 10.44 20.98 -4.97
C ASN A 142 11.82 21.52 -4.55
N ARG A 143 12.45 22.30 -5.44
CA ARG A 143 13.81 22.83 -5.30
C ARG A 143 13.81 24.34 -5.46
#